data_AF-A0A928FF95-F1
#
_entry.id   AF-A0A928FF95-F1
#
_cell.length_a   1.000
_cell.length_b   1.000
_cell.length_c   1.000
_cell.angle_alpha   90.00
_cell.angle_beta   90.00
_cell.angle_gamma   90.00
#
_symmetry.space_group_name_H-M   'P 1'
#
loop_
_entity.id
_entity.type
_entity.pdbx_description
1 polymer ?
#
loop_
_entity_poly.entity_id
_entity_poly.type
_entity_poly.pdbx_seq_one_letter_code
_entity_poly.pdbx_strand_id
1 'polypeptide(L)' 'MKRIIALVFVLVLALSLVACGEKFTCDECGKEKSGSPKKAEFMGETANLCSECYAEFEELMGELNDLEDQLGDLEGLLG' A
#
# COMPACT_ATOMS: atom_id res chain seq x y z
N MET A 1 25.14 29.74 -26.63
CA MET A 1 25.47 29.34 -25.23
C MET A 1 24.35 29.65 -24.24
N LYS A 2 23.88 30.91 -24.12
CA LYS A 2 22.80 31.31 -23.18
C LYS A 2 21.49 30.50 -23.32
N ARG A 3 21.06 30.21 -24.56
CA ARG A 3 19.86 29.39 -24.83
C ARG A 3 20.02 27.92 -24.46
N ILE A 4 21.23 27.37 -24.62
CA ILE A 4 21.53 25.99 -24.25
C ILE A 4 21.50 25.85 -22.73
N ILE A 5 22.08 26.81 -22.00
CA ILE A 5 22.05 26.85 -20.54
C ILE A 5 20.61 26.92 -20.02
N ALA A 6 19.77 27.78 -20.62
CA ALA A 6 18.36 27.87 -20.26
C ALA A 6 17.60 26.54 -20.48
N LEU A 7 17.84 25.87 -21.61
CA LEU A 7 17.22 24.57 -21.90
C LEU A 7 17.67 23.48 -20.92
N VAL A 8 18.96 23.44 -20.58
CA VAL A 8 19.48 22.50 -19.57
C VAL A 8 18.86 22.76 -18.20
N PHE A 9 18.74 24.03 -17.80
CA PHE A 9 18.13 24.40 -16.52
C PHE A 9 16.66 23.97 -16.42
N VAL A 10 15.88 24.19 -17.50
CA VAL A 10 14.48 23.76 -17.57
C VAL A 10 14.36 22.23 -17.50
N LEU A 11 15.24 21.51 -18.19
CA LEU A 11 15.29 20.04 -18.16
C LEU A 11 15.58 19.50 -16.76
N VAL A 12 16.56 20.09 -16.06
CA VAL A 12 16.92 19.70 -14.69
C VAL A 12 15.75 19.96 -13.73
N LEU A 13 15.08 21.11 -13.83
CA LEU A 13 13.92 21.42 -12.99
C LEU A 13 12.75 20.46 -13.23
N ALA A 14 12.49 20.10 -14.50
CA ALA A 14 11.44 19.14 -14.85
C ALA A 14 11.74 17.73 -14.31
N LEU A 15 12.99 17.29 -14.35
CA LEU A 15 13.42 15.98 -13.80
C LEU A 15 13.29 15.94 -12.27
N SER A 16 13.60 17.03 -11.58
CA SER A 16 13.46 17.13 -10.12
C SER A 16 12.00 17.05 -9.65
N LEU A 17 11.05 17.53 -10.45
CA LEU A 17 9.62 17.45 -10.14
C LEU A 17 9.06 16.02 -10.25
N VAL A 18 9.63 15.19 -11.12
CA VAL A 18 9.22 13.78 -11.31
C VAL A 18 9.71 12.86 -10.18
N ALA A 19 10.74 13.27 -9.44
CA ALA A 19 11.32 12.48 -8.34
C ALA A 19 10.62 12.66 -6.98
N CYS A 20 9.61 13.53 -6.89
CA CYS A 20 8.99 13.91 -5.61
C CYS A 20 7.85 12.95 -5.22
N GLY A 21 8.19 11.68 -5.03
CA GLY A 21 7.31 10.68 -4.45
C GLY A 21 8.14 9.52 -3.96
N GLU A 22 8.13 9.25 -2.65
CA GLU A 22 8.75 8.05 -2.12
C GLU A 22 8.13 6.85 -2.84
N LYS A 23 9.00 6.07 -3.48
CA LYS A 23 8.57 4.87 -4.17
C LYS A 23 8.72 3.70 -3.23
N PHE A 24 7.70 2.89 -3.16
CA PHE A 24 7.74 1.63 -2.44
C PHE A 24 7.26 0.50 -3.34
N THR A 25 7.72 -0.70 -3.06
CA THR A 25 7.19 -1.90 -3.69
C THR A 25 6.10 -2.45 -2.80
N CYS A 26 4.91 -2.66 -3.35
CA CYS A 26 3.84 -3.35 -2.64
C CYS A 26 4.23 -4.83 -2.46
N ASP A 27 4.19 -5.34 -1.24
CA ASP A 27 4.57 -6.73 -0.93
C ASP A 27 3.59 -7.75 -1.52
N GLU A 28 2.34 -7.35 -1.75
CA GLU A 28 1.29 -8.25 -2.26
C GLU A 28 1.24 -8.31 -3.79
N CYS A 29 1.25 -7.16 -4.47
CA CYS A 29 1.15 -7.12 -5.93
C CYS A 29 2.50 -7.00 -6.64
N GLY A 30 3.60 -6.78 -5.90
CA GLY A 30 4.96 -6.67 -6.42
C GLY A 30 5.23 -5.44 -7.29
N LYS A 31 4.28 -4.50 -7.37
CA LYS A 31 4.39 -3.30 -8.21
C LYS A 31 5.02 -2.14 -7.43
N GLU A 32 5.84 -1.38 -8.14
CA GLU A 32 6.38 -0.10 -7.65
C GLU A 32 5.25 0.95 -7.66
N LYS A 33 4.94 1.51 -6.50
CA LYS A 33 3.91 2.53 -6.29
C LYS A 33 4.58 3.77 -5.71
N SER A 34 4.09 4.94 -6.11
CA SER A 34 4.54 6.22 -5.56
C SER A 34 3.58 6.66 -4.46
N GLY A 35 4.10 7.05 -3.29
CA GLY A 35 3.30 7.50 -2.14
C GLY A 35 3.64 6.76 -0.86
N SER A 36 2.80 6.92 0.16
CA SER A 36 3.03 6.30 1.47
C SER A 36 2.47 4.87 1.50
N PRO A 37 3.27 3.85 1.87
CA PRO A 37 2.78 2.49 2.05
C PRO A 37 1.78 2.42 3.20
N LYS A 38 0.74 1.58 3.04
CA LYS A 38 -0.15 1.18 4.12
C LYS A 38 0.45 -0.04 4.81
N LYS A 39 0.48 -0.04 6.14
CA LYS A 39 0.99 -1.17 6.91
C LYS A 39 -0.19 -2.03 7.35
N ALA A 40 -0.19 -3.29 6.96
CA ALA A 40 -1.10 -4.29 7.48
C ALA A 40 -0.30 -5.28 8.34
N GLU A 41 -0.85 -5.68 9.48
CA GLU A 41 -0.27 -6.71 10.34
C GLU A 41 -1.11 -7.97 10.21
N PHE A 42 -0.48 -9.07 9.81
CA PHE A 42 -1.14 -10.37 9.68
C PHE A 42 -0.18 -11.46 10.15
N MET A 43 -0.65 -12.33 11.05
CA MET A 43 0.16 -13.41 11.64
C MET A 43 1.47 -12.95 12.31
N GLY A 44 1.53 -11.71 12.82
CA GLY A 44 2.72 -11.14 13.44
C GLY A 44 3.77 -10.64 12.45
N GLU A 45 3.48 -10.67 11.15
CA GLU A 45 4.30 -10.05 10.10
C GLU A 45 3.64 -8.74 9.64
N THR A 46 4.45 -7.70 9.45
CA THR A 46 4.00 -6.41 8.90
C THR A 46 4.28 -6.35 7.42
N ALA A 47 3.23 -6.25 6.59
CA ALA A 47 3.33 -6.09 5.14
C ALA A 47 3.10 -4.63 4.73
N ASN A 48 3.86 -4.15 3.74
CA ASN A 48 3.65 -2.86 3.10
C ASN A 48 2.75 -3.03 1.87
N LEU A 49 1.51 -2.61 2.01
CA LEU A 49 0.50 -2.71 0.98
C LEU A 49 0.26 -1.36 0.30
N CYS A 50 -0.08 -1.42 -0.98
CA CYS A 50 -0.64 -0.26 -1.67
C CYS A 50 -2.12 -0.08 -1.27
N SER A 51 -2.69 1.10 -1.52
CA SER A 51 -4.05 1.42 -1.09
C SER A 51 -5.12 0.45 -1.63
N GLU A 52 -4.91 -0.09 -2.83
CA GLU A 52 -5.80 -1.08 -3.46
C GLU A 52 -5.73 -2.41 -2.68
N CYS A 53 -4.53 -2.98 -2.56
CA CYS A 53 -4.26 -4.20 -1.78
C CYS A 53 -4.73 -4.09 -0.32
N TYR A 54 -4.50 -2.95 0.32
CA TYR A 54 -4.92 -2.73 1.70
C TYR A 54 -6.45 -2.74 1.85
N ALA A 55 -7.18 -2.20 0.86
CA ALA A 55 -8.64 -2.21 0.89
C ALA A 55 -9.21 -3.63 0.69
N GLU A 56 -8.64 -4.39 -0.25
CA GLU A 56 -8.99 -5.81 -0.45
C GLU A 56 -8.68 -6.64 0.80
N PHE A 57 -7.54 -6.37 1.46
CA PHE A 57 -7.18 -7.01 2.72
C PHE A 57 -8.15 -6.69 3.86
N GLU A 58 -8.57 -5.43 4.03
CA GLU A 58 -9.56 -5.05 5.04
C GLU A 58 -10.93 -5.70 4.78
N GLU A 59 -11.34 -5.80 3.52
CA GLU A 59 -12.59 -6.48 3.14
C GLU A 59 -12.55 -7.96 3.52
N LEU A 60 -11.49 -8.67 3.15
CA LEU A 60 -11.28 -10.09 3.50
C LEU A 60 -11.22 -10.32 5.02
N MET A 61 -10.55 -9.44 5.76
CA MET A 61 -10.49 -9.52 7.21
C MET A 61 -11.86 -9.27 7.85
N GLY A 62 -12.67 -8.38 7.28
CA GLY A 62 -14.06 -8.17 7.71
C GLY A 62 -14.89 -9.45 7.56
N GLU A 63 -14.84 -10.08 6.38
CA GLU A 63 -15.55 -11.32 6.10
C GLU A 63 -15.11 -12.48 7.02
N LEU A 64 -13.82 -12.55 7.37
CA LEU A 64 -13.30 -13.56 8.31
C LEU A 64 -13.81 -13.35 9.73
N ASN A 65 -13.89 -12.10 10.20
CA ASN A 65 -14.43 -11.80 11.53
C ASN A 65 -15.92 -12.21 11.64
N ASP A 66 -16.72 -11.96 10.59
CA ASP A 66 -18.12 -12.37 10.55
C ASP A 66 -18.29 -13.91 10.60
N LEU A 67 -17.29 -14.66 10.13
CA LEU A 67 -17.26 -16.12 10.21
C LEU A 67 -16.84 -16.59 11.61
N GLU A 68 -15.94 -15.87 12.27
CA GLU A 68 -15.47 -16.17 13.62
C GLU A 68 -16.59 -15.99 14.66
N ASP A 69 -17.40 -14.94 14.53
CA ASP A 69 -18.59 -14.73 15.38
C ASP A 69 -19.59 -15.89 15.29
N GLN A 70 -19.81 -16.43 14.08
CA GLN A 70 -20.68 -17.60 13.90
C GLN A 70 -20.13 -18.88 14.53
N LEU A 71 -18.81 -18.99 14.67
CA LEU A 71 -18.17 -20.13 15.32
C LEU A 71 -18.24 -20.02 16.86
N GLY A 72 -18.09 -18.80 17.40
CA GLY A 72 -18.22 -18.52 18.83
C GLY A 72 -19.61 -18.83 19.40
N ASP A 73 -20.67 -18.58 18.63
CA ASP A 73 -22.04 -18.93 19.00
C ASP A 73 -22.26 -20.45 19.14
N LEU A 74 -21.50 -21.27 18.39
CA LEU A 74 -21.60 -22.73 18.46
C LEU A 74 -20.91 -23.30 19.71
N GLU A 75 -19.77 -22.71 20.12
CA GLU A 75 -19.08 -23.08 21.36
C GLU A 75 -19.91 -22.72 22.60
N GLY A 76 -20.65 -21.61 22.57
CA GLY A 76 -21.56 -21.21 23.64
C GLY A 76 -22.77 -22.14 23.84
N LEU A 77 -23.12 -22.96 22.84
CA LEU A 77 -24.24 -23.91 22.88
C LEU A 77 -23.81 -25.34 23.28
N LEU A 78 -22.50 -25.60 23.26
CA LEU A 78 -21.89 -26.89 23.66
C LEU A 78 -21.32 -26.89 25.09
N GLY A 79 -21.29 -25.73 25.77
CA GLY A 79 -20.97 -25.58 27.19
C GLY A 79 -22.19 -25.60 28.10
#